data_AF-A0A9N8M9H6-F1
#
_entry.id   AF-A0A9N8M9H6-F1
#
_cell.length_a   1.000
_cell.length_b   1.000
_cell.length_c   1.000
_cell.angle_alpha   90.00
_cell.angle_beta   90.00
_cell.angle_gamma   90.00
#
_symmetry.space_group_name_H-M   'P 1'
#
loop_
_entity.id
_entity.type
_entity.pdbx_description
1 polymer ?
#
loop_
_entity_poly.entity_id
_entity_poly.type
_entity_poly.pdbx_seq_one_letter_code
_entity_poly.pdbx_strand_id
1 'polypeptide(L)'
;MAATRSAPTSGSTATASAVVESLTTAAVRNANDVQAAVNAAVVLGVEARPKGTSKTYEPRQQRWKEFCERRQFADGLVVSEGKVLLWLQEDIVPTGNKNKAKRKIPAEEVVEEVAKDASTSAPPTRKKGKGKGKGKCKGKAKQNAPATATDVVMEPADESPVAAPAPLAAKTIDGYVTAAVNLYQQQISLGVHTGKHPRGDALASYLDSLKRDTRKRKRENFEDRAAGTIQDGYSREIYERINRHLLENPSQNNAARTRLDHFFGFSII
;
A
#
# COMPACT_ATOMS: atom_id res chain seq x y z
N MET A 1 66.62 42.35 -59.84
CA MET A 1 65.87 42.66 -58.61
C MET A 1 64.40 42.36 -58.91
N ALA A 2 63.95 41.12 -58.70
CA ALA A 2 63.14 40.67 -57.54
C ALA A 2 61.67 41.14 -57.63
N ALA A 3 60.61 40.36 -57.44
CA ALA A 3 60.43 38.96 -57.05
C ALA A 3 59.01 38.50 -57.46
N THR A 4 58.88 37.22 -57.80
CA THR A 4 57.66 36.46 -58.06
C THR A 4 56.78 36.35 -56.80
N ARG A 5 55.48 36.68 -56.88
CA ARG A 5 54.50 36.46 -55.82
C ARG A 5 53.86 35.07 -55.99
N SER A 6 54.08 34.19 -55.02
CA SER A 6 53.48 32.88 -54.85
C SER A 6 52.13 32.97 -54.13
N ALA A 7 51.13 32.21 -54.61
CA ALA A 7 49.79 32.11 -54.04
C ALA A 7 49.76 31.12 -52.83
N PRO A 8 48.95 31.37 -51.80
CA PRO A 8 48.82 30.45 -50.67
C PRO A 8 47.74 29.38 -50.94
N THR A 9 48.18 28.13 -51.03
CA THR A 9 47.60 26.93 -50.38
C THR A 9 46.09 26.94 -50.03
N SER A 10 45.22 26.53 -50.96
CA SER A 10 43.80 26.18 -50.68
C SER A 10 43.57 24.79 -50.08
N GLY A 11 44.62 23.99 -49.86
CA GLY A 11 44.50 22.59 -49.39
C GLY A 11 44.38 22.38 -47.87
N SER A 12 44.67 23.40 -47.06
CA SER A 12 44.77 23.24 -45.60
C SER A 12 43.42 23.30 -44.87
N THR A 13 42.41 23.92 -45.46
CA THR A 13 41.11 24.16 -44.80
C THR A 13 40.19 22.95 -44.91
N ALA A 14 40.26 22.21 -46.02
CA ALA A 14 39.43 21.02 -46.26
C ALA A 14 39.83 19.83 -45.36
N THR A 15 41.13 19.64 -45.13
CA THR A 15 41.65 18.60 -44.23
C THR A 15 41.32 18.89 -42.78
N ALA A 16 41.42 20.13 -42.34
CA ALA A 16 41.03 20.53 -40.99
C ALA A 16 39.52 20.30 -40.73
N SER A 17 38.66 20.63 -41.69
CA SER A 17 37.20 20.41 -41.57
C SER A 17 36.85 18.93 -41.45
N ALA A 18 37.44 18.06 -42.28
CA ALA A 18 37.20 16.61 -42.22
C ALA A 18 37.70 15.96 -40.92
N VAL A 19 38.82 16.45 -40.37
CA VAL A 19 39.34 15.99 -39.08
C VAL A 19 38.42 16.41 -37.94
N VAL A 20 37.88 17.63 -37.96
CA VAL A 20 36.89 18.10 -36.98
C VAL A 20 35.58 17.31 -37.08
N GLU A 21 35.11 17.02 -38.29
CA GLU A 21 33.89 16.23 -38.53
C GLU A 21 34.04 14.76 -38.06
N SER A 22 35.21 14.16 -38.26
CA SER A 22 35.56 12.85 -37.71
C SER A 22 35.65 12.86 -36.17
N LEU A 23 36.29 13.87 -35.58
CA LEU A 23 36.40 14.04 -34.13
C LEU A 23 35.03 14.26 -33.47
N THR A 24 34.16 15.05 -34.08
CA THR A 24 32.78 15.26 -33.59
C THR A 24 31.95 13.97 -33.69
N THR A 25 32.08 13.22 -34.78
CA THR A 25 31.41 11.91 -34.94
C THR A 25 31.89 10.90 -33.88
N ALA A 26 33.20 10.83 -33.63
CA ALA A 26 33.78 9.98 -32.59
C ALA A 26 33.33 10.42 -31.18
N ALA A 27 33.28 11.72 -30.91
CA ALA A 27 32.80 12.26 -29.64
C ALA A 27 31.33 11.92 -29.37
N VAL A 28 30.47 12.04 -30.40
CA VAL A 28 29.05 11.66 -30.30
C VAL A 28 28.91 10.14 -30.05
N ARG A 29 29.69 9.32 -30.76
CA ARG A 29 29.71 7.87 -30.54
C ARG A 29 30.11 7.52 -29.11
N ASN A 30 31.21 8.08 -28.62
CA ASN A 30 31.69 7.87 -27.26
C ASN A 30 30.65 8.33 -26.22
N ALA A 31 30.00 9.48 -26.45
CA ALA A 31 28.95 9.97 -25.56
C ALA A 31 27.74 9.01 -25.52
N ASN A 32 27.33 8.49 -26.68
CA ASN A 32 26.26 7.50 -26.76
C ASN A 32 26.66 6.18 -26.07
N ASP A 33 27.89 5.71 -26.26
CA ASP A 33 28.39 4.49 -25.63
C ASP A 33 28.44 4.62 -24.10
N VAL A 34 28.86 5.79 -23.59
CA VAL A 34 28.83 6.10 -22.15
C VAL A 34 27.40 6.08 -21.62
N GLN A 35 26.45 6.72 -22.30
CA GLN A 35 25.04 6.70 -21.89
C GLN A 35 24.42 5.29 -21.98
N ALA A 36 24.76 4.52 -23.01
CA ALA A 36 24.32 3.14 -23.15
C ALA A 36 24.83 2.26 -22.00
N ALA A 37 26.09 2.44 -21.58
CA ALA A 37 26.66 1.74 -20.44
C ALA A 37 25.94 2.08 -19.12
N VAL A 38 25.61 3.36 -18.90
CA VAL A 38 24.81 3.81 -17.74
C VAL A 38 23.42 3.17 -17.77
N ASN A 39 22.73 3.22 -18.91
CA ASN A 39 21.40 2.63 -19.08
C ASN A 39 21.43 1.11 -18.79
N ALA A 40 22.42 0.39 -19.33
CA ALA A 40 22.59 -1.03 -19.09
C ALA A 40 22.82 -1.36 -17.60
N ALA A 41 23.64 -0.57 -16.91
CA ALA A 41 23.88 -0.75 -15.48
C ALA A 41 22.61 -0.54 -14.63
N VAL A 42 21.77 0.44 -14.99
CA VAL A 42 20.48 0.69 -14.32
C VAL A 42 19.53 -0.48 -14.53
N VAL A 43 19.43 -1.00 -15.77
CA VAL A 43 18.60 -2.17 -16.09
C VAL A 43 19.05 -3.39 -15.28
N LEU A 44 20.35 -3.69 -15.26
CA LEU A 44 20.91 -4.77 -14.45
C LEU A 44 20.60 -4.61 -12.97
N GLY A 45 20.67 -3.38 -12.44
CA GLY A 45 20.32 -3.10 -11.04
C GLY A 45 18.82 -3.33 -10.73
N VAL A 46 17.94 -3.05 -11.69
CA VAL A 46 16.50 -3.32 -11.58
C VAL A 46 16.23 -4.83 -11.64
N GLU A 47 16.90 -5.57 -12.53
CA GLU A 47 16.73 -7.01 -12.70
C GLU A 47 17.34 -7.83 -11.55
N ALA A 48 18.50 -7.42 -11.05
CA ALA A 48 19.18 -8.04 -9.91
C ALA A 48 18.41 -7.86 -8.59
N ARG A 49 17.36 -7.04 -8.59
CA ARG A 49 16.58 -6.74 -7.40
C ARG A 49 15.89 -7.99 -6.84
N PRO A 50 15.82 -8.14 -5.50
CA PRO A 50 15.04 -9.20 -4.90
C PRO A 50 13.58 -9.19 -5.36
N LYS A 51 13.07 -10.38 -5.74
CA LYS A 51 11.71 -10.59 -6.26
C LYS A 51 10.60 -10.08 -5.33
N GLY A 52 10.84 -9.98 -4.03
CA GLY A 52 9.87 -9.42 -3.08
C GLY A 52 9.73 -7.90 -3.20
N THR A 53 10.83 -7.21 -3.46
CA THR A 53 10.85 -5.75 -3.56
C THR A 53 10.30 -5.29 -4.91
N SER A 54 10.63 -5.98 -6.00
CA SER A 54 10.05 -5.71 -7.33
C SER A 54 8.53 -5.82 -7.31
N LYS A 55 7.99 -6.95 -6.83
CA LYS A 55 6.54 -7.16 -6.66
C LYS A 55 5.83 -6.09 -5.84
N THR A 56 6.54 -5.43 -4.92
CA THR A 56 5.97 -4.38 -4.08
C THR A 56 6.06 -3.00 -4.74
N TYR A 57 7.16 -2.71 -5.43
CA TYR A 57 7.46 -1.37 -5.95
C TYR A 57 6.82 -1.16 -7.31
N GLU A 58 6.89 -2.14 -8.20
CA GLU A 58 6.36 -2.09 -9.57
C GLU A 58 4.90 -1.62 -9.64
N PRO A 59 3.93 -2.19 -8.90
CA PRO A 59 2.54 -1.70 -8.96
C PRO A 59 2.37 -0.27 -8.39
N ARG A 60 3.24 0.14 -7.46
CA ARG A 60 3.20 1.50 -6.89
C ARG A 60 3.81 2.51 -7.86
N GLN A 61 4.85 2.12 -8.56
CA GLN A 61 5.50 2.91 -9.61
C GLN A 61 4.59 3.03 -10.84
N GLN A 62 3.84 2.00 -11.17
CA GLN A 62 2.84 2.06 -12.24
C GLN A 62 1.75 3.08 -11.91
N ARG A 63 1.22 3.07 -10.69
CA ARG A 63 0.27 4.11 -10.24
C ARG A 63 0.82 5.53 -10.28
N TRP A 64 2.12 5.69 -10.03
CA TRP A 64 2.79 6.97 -10.20
C TRP A 64 2.79 7.40 -11.68
N LYS A 65 3.12 6.48 -12.59
CA LYS A 65 3.11 6.75 -14.05
C LYS A 65 1.70 7.13 -14.53
N GLU A 66 0.69 6.36 -14.15
CA GLU A 66 -0.72 6.65 -14.46
C GLU A 66 -1.15 8.03 -13.96
N PHE A 67 -0.72 8.41 -12.75
CA PHE A 67 -0.97 9.74 -12.19
C PHE A 67 -0.32 10.85 -13.03
N CYS A 68 0.96 10.68 -13.39
CA CYS A 68 1.67 11.64 -14.22
C CYS A 68 1.10 11.74 -15.65
N GLU A 69 0.69 10.62 -16.24
CA GLU A 69 0.04 10.57 -17.55
C GLU A 69 -1.31 11.31 -17.54
N ARG A 70 -2.12 11.08 -16.50
CA ARG A 70 -3.42 11.77 -16.33
C ARG A 70 -3.28 13.28 -16.11
N ARG A 71 -2.25 13.71 -15.39
CA ARG A 71 -2.01 15.13 -15.07
C ARG A 71 -1.20 15.86 -16.14
N GLN A 72 -0.54 15.13 -17.05
CA GLN A 72 0.25 15.68 -18.17
C GLN A 72 1.25 16.76 -17.73
N PHE A 73 2.04 16.49 -16.69
CA PHE A 73 3.06 17.44 -16.23
C PHE A 73 4.09 17.75 -17.33
N ALA A 74 4.59 18.99 -17.38
CA ALA A 74 5.59 19.42 -18.34
C ALA A 74 6.88 18.58 -18.28
N ASP A 75 7.35 18.22 -17.07
CA ASP A 75 8.53 17.36 -16.89
C ASP A 75 8.20 15.86 -16.98
N GLY A 76 7.01 15.49 -17.44
CA GLY A 76 6.55 14.11 -17.56
C GLY A 76 6.65 13.32 -16.26
N LEU A 77 7.40 12.22 -16.28
CA LEU A 77 7.53 11.26 -15.18
C LEU A 77 8.57 11.63 -14.11
N VAL A 78 9.27 12.77 -14.25
CA VAL A 78 10.31 13.21 -13.32
C VAL A 78 9.70 13.43 -11.93
N VAL A 79 10.29 12.78 -10.93
CA VAL A 79 9.79 12.75 -9.55
C VAL A 79 10.24 14.00 -8.79
N SER A 80 9.29 14.84 -8.37
CA SER A 80 9.56 15.99 -7.50
C SER A 80 8.76 15.90 -6.20
N GLU A 81 9.21 16.59 -5.14
CA GLU A 81 8.51 16.62 -3.85
C GLU A 81 7.05 17.09 -4.00
N GLY A 82 6.82 18.16 -4.76
CA GLY A 82 5.49 18.70 -5.01
C GLY A 82 4.57 17.71 -5.72
N LYS A 83 5.07 17.00 -6.74
CA LYS A 83 4.28 15.96 -7.43
C LYS A 83 3.94 14.79 -6.49
N VAL A 84 4.87 14.38 -5.63
CA VAL A 84 4.64 13.32 -4.64
C VAL A 84 3.58 13.73 -3.62
N LEU A 85 3.64 14.96 -3.12
CA LEU A 85 2.64 15.52 -2.23
C LEU A 85 1.25 15.55 -2.86
N LEU A 86 1.15 16.07 -4.09
CA LEU A 86 -0.11 16.15 -4.83
C LEU A 86 -0.69 14.75 -5.07
N TRP A 87 0.15 13.80 -5.48
CA TRP A 87 -0.25 12.41 -5.68
C TRP A 87 -0.79 11.75 -4.40
N LEU A 88 -0.15 12.03 -3.25
CA LEU A 88 -0.63 11.50 -1.97
C LEU A 88 -2.00 12.08 -1.59
N GLN A 89 -2.18 13.38 -1.77
CA GLN A 89 -3.39 14.10 -1.39
C GLN A 89 -4.60 13.75 -2.26
N GLU A 90 -4.41 13.57 -3.57
CA GLU A 90 -5.50 13.35 -4.52
C GLU A 90 -5.81 11.87 -4.72
N ASP A 91 -4.80 11.03 -4.91
CA ASP A 91 -5.00 9.66 -5.34
C ASP A 91 -4.88 8.69 -4.16
N ILE A 92 -3.78 8.76 -3.41
CA ILE A 92 -3.47 7.69 -2.45
C ILE A 92 -4.35 7.80 -1.20
N VAL A 93 -4.34 8.95 -0.52
CA VAL A 93 -5.06 9.13 0.76
C VAL A 93 -6.58 8.99 0.57
N PRO A 94 -7.22 9.64 -0.42
CA PRO A 94 -8.68 9.54 -0.61
C PRO A 94 -9.13 8.15 -1.07
N THR A 95 -8.32 7.44 -1.86
CA THR A 95 -8.64 6.06 -2.26
C THR A 95 -8.85 5.14 -1.06
N GLY A 96 -8.14 5.40 0.03
CA GLY A 96 -8.28 4.64 1.26
C GLY A 96 -7.98 3.14 1.10
N ASN A 97 -8.32 2.36 2.12
CA ASN A 97 -8.16 0.91 2.10
C ASN A 97 -9.38 0.22 1.49
N LYS A 98 -9.37 0.03 0.16
CA LYS A 98 -10.44 -0.64 -0.61
C LYS A 98 -10.84 -2.00 -0.04
N ASN A 99 -9.90 -2.77 0.50
CA ASN A 99 -10.16 -4.11 1.06
C ASN A 99 -10.88 -4.05 2.41
N LYS A 100 -10.76 -2.95 3.15
CA LYS A 100 -11.50 -2.73 4.40
C LYS A 100 -12.89 -2.18 4.14
N ALA A 101 -13.07 -1.39 3.08
CA ALA A 101 -14.39 -0.95 2.62
C ALA A 101 -15.26 -2.14 2.22
N LYS A 102 -14.75 -3.05 1.36
CA LYS A 102 -15.47 -4.28 0.95
C LYS A 102 -15.85 -5.20 2.11
N ARG A 103 -15.01 -5.25 3.16
CA ARG A 103 -15.29 -6.05 4.37
C ARG A 103 -16.32 -5.43 5.30
N LYS A 104 -16.68 -4.16 5.10
CA LYS A 104 -17.70 -3.44 5.88
C LYS A 104 -19.06 -3.43 5.20
N ILE A 105 -19.16 -3.75 3.90
CA ILE A 105 -20.44 -3.97 3.22
C ILE A 105 -21.01 -5.29 3.78
N PRO A 106 -22.12 -5.27 4.54
CA PRO A 106 -22.70 -6.47 5.10
C PRO A 106 -23.25 -7.36 3.98
N ALA A 107 -23.08 -8.67 4.15
CA ALA A 107 -23.62 -9.73 3.31
C ALA A 107 -25.15 -9.89 3.48
N GLU A 108 -25.92 -8.81 3.33
CA GLU A 108 -27.37 -8.80 3.56
C GLU A 108 -28.20 -8.48 2.30
N GLU A 109 -27.57 -8.29 1.15
CA GLU A 109 -28.26 -8.02 -0.12
C GLU A 109 -27.73 -8.94 -1.24
N VAL A 110 -27.87 -10.26 -1.05
CA VAL A 110 -27.89 -11.26 -2.13
C VAL A 110 -28.86 -12.37 -1.69
N VAL A 111 -30.16 -12.12 -1.78
CA VAL A 111 -31.20 -13.16 -1.58
C VAL A 111 -32.27 -13.01 -2.66
N GLU A 112 -31.96 -13.48 -3.87
CA GLU A 112 -32.83 -13.99 -4.95
C GLU A 112 -31.90 -14.22 -6.15
N GLU A 113 -31.76 -15.37 -6.79
CA GLU A 113 -32.59 -16.55 -6.96
C GLU A 113 -31.68 -17.79 -6.97
N VAL A 114 -32.17 -18.97 -6.56
CA VAL A 114 -32.09 -20.25 -7.30
C VAL A 114 -32.85 -21.29 -6.47
N ALA A 115 -34.03 -21.69 -6.96
CA ALA A 115 -34.68 -22.94 -6.59
C ALA A 115 -34.71 -23.86 -7.82
N LYS A 116 -34.62 -25.19 -7.56
CA LYS A 116 -34.59 -26.38 -8.47
C LYS A 116 -33.17 -26.92 -8.70
N ASP A 117 -32.84 -28.19 -8.52
CA ASP A 117 -33.59 -29.41 -8.22
C ASP A 117 -32.66 -30.47 -7.57
N ALA A 118 -33.27 -31.52 -7.02
CA ALA A 118 -32.66 -32.52 -6.14
C ALA A 118 -31.84 -33.64 -6.81
N SER A 119 -31.03 -34.30 -5.95
CA SER A 119 -30.62 -35.72 -5.96
C SER A 119 -29.48 -36.19 -6.88
N THR A 120 -28.42 -36.79 -6.31
CA THR A 120 -28.14 -38.26 -6.38
C THR A 120 -26.83 -38.67 -5.65
N SER A 121 -26.98 -39.59 -4.68
CA SER A 121 -26.11 -40.64 -4.11
C SER A 121 -24.57 -40.53 -3.91
N ALA A 122 -24.18 -40.76 -2.64
CA ALA A 122 -23.18 -41.76 -2.13
C ALA A 122 -21.64 -41.48 -2.17
N PRO A 123 -20.86 -42.06 -1.21
CA PRO A 123 -19.61 -41.51 -0.63
C PRO A 123 -18.31 -42.11 -1.21
N PRO A 124 -17.11 -41.57 -0.88
CA PRO A 124 -16.19 -42.39 -0.06
C PRO A 124 -15.15 -41.65 0.85
N THR A 125 -14.84 -42.36 1.94
CA THR A 125 -13.53 -42.65 2.57
C THR A 125 -12.56 -41.57 3.12
N ARG A 126 -12.38 -41.70 4.45
CA ARG A 126 -11.16 -41.54 5.26
C ARG A 126 -9.82 -41.58 4.50
N LYS A 127 -8.98 -40.55 4.70
CA LYS A 127 -7.53 -40.72 4.87
C LYS A 127 -6.96 -39.75 5.90
N LYS A 128 -6.29 -40.33 6.89
CA LYS A 128 -5.61 -39.71 8.03
C LYS A 128 -4.23 -39.23 7.55
N GLY A 129 -3.94 -37.93 7.68
CA GLY A 129 -2.65 -37.34 7.34
C GLY A 129 -2.31 -36.24 8.34
N LYS A 130 -1.21 -36.45 9.07
CA LYS A 130 -0.77 -35.78 10.30
C LYS A 130 0.16 -34.61 9.93
N GLY A 131 -0.01 -33.42 10.51
CA GLY A 131 1.05 -32.39 10.44
C GLY A 131 0.66 -30.95 10.79
N LYS A 132 0.87 -30.60 12.06
CA LYS A 132 1.34 -29.29 12.60
C LYS A 132 0.98 -28.03 11.79
N GLY A 133 0.13 -27.12 12.24
CA GLY A 133 0.18 -26.48 13.56
C GLY A 133 0.70 -25.05 13.42
N LYS A 134 -0.22 -24.08 13.22
CA LYS A 134 -0.16 -22.70 13.72
C LYS A 134 -1.47 -21.99 13.33
N GLY A 135 -2.47 -22.20 14.17
CA GLY A 135 -3.75 -21.53 14.08
C GLY A 135 -3.61 -20.06 14.47
N LYS A 136 -4.06 -19.17 13.59
CA LYS A 136 -4.49 -17.82 13.98
C LYS A 136 -5.91 -17.65 13.47
N CYS A 137 -6.84 -18.25 14.20
CA CYS A 137 -8.26 -18.11 13.99
C CYS A 137 -8.66 -16.70 14.45
N LYS A 138 -8.95 -15.82 13.49
CA LYS A 138 -9.75 -14.62 13.74
C LYS A 138 -11.19 -14.97 13.35
N GLY A 139 -11.92 -15.58 14.26
CA GLY A 139 -13.38 -15.60 14.22
C GLY A 139 -13.87 -14.22 14.65
N LYS A 140 -14.61 -13.55 13.78
CA LYS A 140 -15.45 -12.41 14.16
C LYS A 140 -16.87 -12.93 14.18
N ALA A 141 -17.45 -13.10 15.36
CA ALA A 141 -18.89 -13.26 15.53
C ALA A 141 -19.50 -11.90 15.86
N LYS A 142 -20.47 -11.54 15.02
CA LYS A 142 -21.42 -10.43 15.06
C LYS A 142 -22.27 -10.54 16.32
N GLN A 143 -22.41 -9.49 17.12
CA GLN A 143 -23.52 -9.36 18.08
C GLN A 143 -24.03 -7.93 18.11
N ASN A 144 -25.35 -7.86 18.01
CA ASN A 144 -26.22 -6.70 17.90
C ASN A 144 -26.33 -5.96 19.24
N ALA A 145 -26.66 -4.67 19.16
CA ALA A 145 -27.15 -3.85 20.26
C ALA A 145 -28.16 -2.82 19.68
N PRO A 146 -29.03 -2.18 20.49
CA PRO A 146 -30.47 -2.29 20.33
C PRO A 146 -31.14 -1.04 19.73
N ALA A 147 -32.40 -1.23 19.36
CA ALA A 147 -33.30 -0.20 18.84
C ALA A 147 -33.56 0.92 19.86
N THR A 148 -33.56 2.16 19.37
CA THR A 148 -34.21 3.29 20.06
C THR A 148 -35.12 3.96 19.03
N ALA A 149 -36.41 3.95 19.33
CA ALA A 149 -37.45 4.55 18.52
C ALA A 149 -37.42 6.08 18.64
N THR A 150 -37.43 6.79 17.51
CA THR A 150 -37.98 8.15 17.40
C THR A 150 -38.62 8.28 16.03
N ASP A 151 -39.77 8.92 16.02
CA ASP A 151 -40.77 8.93 14.96
C ASP A 151 -40.80 10.29 14.23
N VAL A 152 -41.21 10.24 12.96
CA VAL A 152 -41.68 11.31 12.04
C VAL A 152 -40.68 12.33 11.47
N VAL A 153 -40.46 12.29 10.14
CA VAL A 153 -40.95 13.25 9.09
C VAL A 153 -40.46 12.77 7.70
N MET A 154 -41.30 12.95 6.67
CA MET A 154 -41.30 12.30 5.36
C MET A 154 -40.73 13.18 4.21
N GLU A 155 -39.83 12.57 3.40
CA GLU A 155 -39.49 12.74 1.95
C GLU A 155 -38.89 14.07 1.39
N PRO A 156 -38.19 14.09 0.21
CA PRO A 156 -37.63 13.00 -0.62
C PRO A 156 -36.17 13.21 -1.14
N ALA A 157 -35.57 12.11 -1.65
CA ALA A 157 -34.53 12.02 -2.68
C ALA A 157 -33.14 12.68 -2.47
N ASP A 158 -32.12 11.90 -2.05
CA ASP A 158 -30.75 12.02 -2.59
C ASP A 158 -29.87 10.79 -2.25
N GLU A 159 -28.90 10.53 -3.13
CA GLU A 159 -27.84 9.51 -3.19
C GLU A 159 -27.56 8.62 -1.97
N SER A 160 -27.51 7.31 -2.24
CA SER A 160 -26.92 6.28 -1.38
C SER A 160 -25.56 6.71 -0.80
N PRO A 161 -25.34 6.67 0.53
CA PRO A 161 -24.09 7.09 1.13
C PRO A 161 -23.03 6.02 0.84
N VAL A 162 -22.25 6.24 -0.22
CA VAL A 162 -21.06 5.44 -0.52
C VAL A 162 -20.11 5.58 0.67
N ALA A 163 -20.10 4.58 1.55
CA ALA A 163 -19.36 4.59 2.79
C ALA A 163 -17.91 5.02 2.57
N ALA A 164 -17.53 6.15 3.17
CA ALA A 164 -16.20 6.76 3.00
C ALA A 164 -15.10 5.70 3.25
N PRO A 165 -14.11 5.58 2.35
CA PRO A 165 -13.14 4.51 2.41
C PRO A 165 -12.28 4.62 3.68
N ALA A 166 -12.06 3.49 4.34
CA ALA A 166 -11.30 3.46 5.59
C ALA A 166 -9.89 4.04 5.40
N PRO A 167 -9.35 4.81 6.37
CA PRO A 167 -8.04 5.45 6.22
C PRO A 167 -6.93 4.43 5.99
N LEU A 168 -5.99 4.76 5.11
CA LEU A 168 -4.80 3.95 4.87
C LEU A 168 -3.88 3.93 6.08
N ALA A 169 -3.15 2.83 6.25
CA ALA A 169 -2.11 2.74 7.26
C ALA A 169 -0.90 3.59 6.84
N ALA A 170 -0.28 4.31 7.78
CA ALA A 170 0.91 5.13 7.53
C ALA A 170 2.04 4.36 6.82
N LYS A 171 2.28 3.09 7.21
CA LYS A 171 3.28 2.22 6.55
C LYS A 171 3.00 1.98 5.07
N THR A 172 1.72 1.92 4.68
CA THR A 172 1.35 1.74 3.28
C THR A 172 1.67 2.99 2.49
N ILE A 173 1.43 4.17 3.07
CA ILE A 173 1.76 5.48 2.48
C ILE A 173 3.28 5.63 2.33
N ASP A 174 4.06 5.33 3.38
CA ASP A 174 5.52 5.29 3.32
C ASP A 174 6.00 4.33 2.21
N GLY A 175 5.26 3.25 2.00
CA GLY A 175 5.49 2.31 0.90
C GLY A 175 5.35 2.91 -0.50
N TYR A 176 4.41 3.84 -0.71
CA TYR A 176 4.27 4.56 -1.98
C TYR A 176 5.38 5.59 -2.15
N VAL A 177 5.69 6.34 -1.09
CA VAL A 177 6.79 7.32 -1.10
C VAL A 177 8.14 6.66 -1.40
N THR A 178 8.44 5.52 -0.76
CA THR A 178 9.67 4.76 -1.01
C THR A 178 9.77 4.23 -2.44
N ALA A 179 8.65 3.85 -3.06
CA ALA A 179 8.62 3.44 -4.45
C ALA A 179 8.90 4.63 -5.41
N ALA A 180 8.37 5.82 -5.10
CA ALA A 180 8.66 7.06 -5.84
C ALA A 180 10.12 7.51 -5.66
N VAL A 181 10.68 7.44 -4.45
CA VAL A 181 12.10 7.70 -4.19
C VAL A 181 13.00 6.76 -4.99
N ASN A 182 12.61 5.51 -5.18
CA ASN A 182 13.37 4.57 -6.00
C ASN A 182 13.35 4.96 -7.49
N LEU A 183 12.25 5.50 -8.01
CA LEU A 183 12.23 6.08 -9.36
C LEU A 183 13.15 7.29 -9.45
N TYR A 184 13.13 8.17 -8.45
CA TYR A 184 14.04 9.32 -8.38
C TYR A 184 15.52 8.89 -8.44
N GLN A 185 15.91 7.85 -7.69
CA GLN A 185 17.28 7.32 -7.72
C GLN A 185 17.66 6.82 -9.12
N GLN A 186 16.74 6.13 -9.80
CA GLN A 186 16.95 5.71 -11.20
C GLN A 186 17.09 6.92 -12.14
N GLN A 187 16.26 7.96 -11.95
CA GLN A 187 16.32 9.18 -12.77
C GLN A 187 17.61 9.96 -12.56
N ILE A 188 18.18 9.96 -11.34
CA ILE A 188 19.51 10.51 -11.08
C ILE A 188 20.58 9.71 -11.83
N SER A 189 20.56 8.38 -11.73
CA SER A 189 21.57 7.56 -12.39
C SER A 189 21.54 7.73 -13.91
N LEU A 190 20.35 7.95 -14.49
CA LEU A 190 20.16 8.21 -15.93
C LEU A 190 20.46 9.67 -16.32
N GLY A 191 20.80 10.55 -15.35
CA GLY A 191 21.08 11.97 -15.61
C GLY A 191 19.85 12.80 -16.01
N VAL A 192 18.63 12.26 -15.87
CA VAL A 192 17.38 12.95 -16.24
C VAL A 192 16.92 13.90 -15.13
N HIS A 193 17.31 13.65 -13.89
CA HIS A 193 16.91 14.45 -12.74
C HIS A 193 18.06 15.31 -12.17
N THR A 194 17.83 16.62 -12.04
CA THR A 194 18.78 17.59 -11.50
C THR A 194 18.36 18.24 -10.17
N GLY A 195 17.10 18.08 -9.77
CA GLY A 195 16.53 18.70 -8.57
C GLY A 195 16.88 17.99 -7.24
N LYS A 196 16.30 18.51 -6.15
CA LYS A 196 16.45 17.99 -4.78
C LYS A 196 15.71 16.65 -4.58
N HIS A 197 16.11 15.92 -3.53
CA HIS A 197 15.47 14.66 -3.13
C HIS A 197 13.98 14.86 -2.82
N PRO A 198 13.07 13.98 -3.30
CA PRO A 198 11.62 14.19 -3.22
C PRO A 198 11.05 14.06 -1.81
N ARG A 199 11.85 13.58 -0.85
CA ARG A 199 11.51 13.55 0.58
C ARG A 199 12.06 14.79 1.29
N GLY A 200 11.48 15.94 0.99
CA GLY A 200 11.78 17.20 1.67
C GLY A 200 10.94 17.44 2.91
N ASP A 201 11.00 18.67 3.42
CA ASP A 201 10.36 19.10 4.67
C ASP A 201 8.83 19.22 4.54
N ALA A 202 8.34 19.64 3.36
CA ALA A 202 6.91 19.73 3.11
C ALA A 202 6.27 18.33 3.09
N LEU A 203 6.93 17.35 2.46
CA LEU A 203 6.47 15.96 2.52
C LEU A 203 6.57 15.39 3.93
N ALA A 204 7.63 15.68 4.67
CA ALA A 204 7.80 15.20 6.04
C ALA A 204 6.69 15.72 6.97
N SER A 205 6.42 17.03 6.94
CA SER A 205 5.38 17.66 7.75
C SER A 205 3.98 17.11 7.43
N TYR A 206 3.67 16.87 6.16
CA TYR A 206 2.41 16.23 5.74
C TYR A 206 2.29 14.77 6.21
N LEU A 207 3.36 13.97 6.11
CA LEU A 207 3.33 12.59 6.61
C LEU A 207 3.13 12.55 8.14
N ASP A 208 3.69 13.52 8.85
CA ASP A 208 3.52 13.63 10.30
C ASP A 208 2.12 14.11 10.70
N SER A 209 1.47 14.98 9.92
CA SER A 209 0.07 15.34 10.15
C SER A 209 -0.84 14.12 10.00
N LEU A 210 -0.64 13.29 8.97
CA LEU A 210 -1.38 12.04 8.79
C LEU A 210 -1.20 11.07 9.97
N LYS A 211 0.03 10.94 10.50
CA LYS A 211 0.28 10.11 11.70
C LYS A 211 -0.43 10.68 12.93
N ARG A 212 -0.43 12.00 13.11
CA ARG A 212 -1.14 12.67 14.22
C ARG A 212 -2.64 12.42 14.12
N ASP A 213 -3.23 12.53 12.94
CA ASP A 213 -4.65 12.25 12.71
C ASP A 213 -5.01 10.81 13.05
N THR A 214 -4.19 9.84 12.65
CA THR A 214 -4.44 8.44 13.02
C THR A 214 -4.38 8.21 14.54
N ARG A 215 -3.45 8.88 15.24
CA ARG A 215 -3.38 8.81 16.71
C ARG A 215 -4.58 9.49 17.36
N LYS A 216 -5.02 10.64 16.83
CA LYS A 216 -6.20 11.37 17.31
C LYS A 216 -7.44 10.48 17.22
N ARG A 217 -7.70 9.88 16.05
CA ARG A 217 -8.83 8.96 15.83
C ARG A 217 -8.79 7.75 16.78
N LYS A 218 -7.62 7.16 17.02
CA LYS A 218 -7.48 6.03 17.95
C LYS A 218 -7.82 6.42 19.39
N ARG A 219 -7.47 7.62 19.82
CA ARG A 219 -7.81 8.14 21.15
C ARG A 219 -9.30 8.43 21.27
N GLU A 220 -9.89 9.07 20.25
CA GLU A 220 -11.33 9.36 20.16
C GLU A 220 -12.16 8.07 20.15
N ASN A 221 -11.72 7.05 19.42
CA ASN A 221 -12.35 5.73 19.39
C ASN A 221 -12.03 4.87 20.62
N PHE A 222 -11.28 5.39 21.60
CA PHE A 222 -10.80 4.65 22.77
C PHE A 222 -10.09 3.31 22.47
N GLU A 223 -9.59 3.13 21.24
CA GLU A 223 -8.83 1.93 20.82
C GLU A 223 -7.53 1.77 21.64
N ASP A 224 -7.06 2.86 22.26
CA ASP A 224 -5.87 2.92 23.11
C ASP A 224 -6.14 2.51 24.58
N ARG A 225 -7.41 2.39 25.02
CA ARG A 225 -7.73 2.31 26.45
C ARG A 225 -7.84 0.91 27.07
N ALA A 226 -7.84 -0.17 26.30
CA ALA A 226 -7.93 -1.50 26.91
C ALA A 226 -7.56 -2.68 26.03
N ALA A 227 -7.52 -2.54 24.70
CA ALA A 227 -7.40 -3.67 23.78
C ALA A 227 -6.16 -4.55 24.06
N GLY A 228 -6.39 -5.80 24.48
CA GLY A 228 -5.36 -6.79 24.81
C GLY A 228 -4.70 -6.65 26.19
N THR A 229 -5.22 -5.79 27.07
CA THR A 229 -4.74 -5.66 28.46
C THR A 229 -5.63 -6.48 29.41
N ILE A 230 -5.23 -6.62 30.67
CA ILE A 230 -6.03 -7.32 31.70
C ILE A 230 -7.42 -6.66 31.89
N GLN A 231 -7.55 -5.38 31.50
CA GLN A 231 -8.81 -4.62 31.51
C GLN A 231 -9.72 -4.90 30.30
N ASP A 232 -9.27 -5.64 29.28
CA ASP A 232 -10.06 -6.00 28.08
C ASP A 232 -11.08 -7.12 28.34
N GLY A 233 -11.03 -7.73 29.53
CA GLY A 233 -11.84 -8.90 29.88
C GLY A 233 -11.51 -10.16 29.06
N TYR A 234 -12.27 -11.23 29.29
CA TYR A 234 -12.16 -12.45 28.51
C TYR A 234 -12.97 -12.32 27.21
N SER A 235 -12.40 -12.72 26.07
CA SER A 235 -13.22 -12.87 24.85
C SER A 235 -14.27 -13.96 25.07
N ARG A 236 -15.42 -13.86 24.38
CA ARG A 236 -16.52 -14.85 24.50
C ARG A 236 -16.04 -16.29 24.34
N GLU A 237 -15.14 -16.54 23.39
CA GLU A 237 -14.56 -17.88 23.15
C GLU A 237 -13.70 -18.37 24.31
N ILE A 238 -12.93 -17.48 24.95
CA ILE A 238 -12.10 -17.81 26.11
C ILE A 238 -12.98 -18.04 27.33
N TYR A 239 -13.98 -17.21 27.53
CA TYR A 239 -14.97 -17.33 28.58
C TYR A 239 -15.73 -18.66 28.51
N GLU A 240 -16.24 -19.02 27.33
CA GLU A 240 -16.91 -20.31 27.11
C GLU A 240 -15.96 -21.50 27.35
N ARG A 241 -14.68 -21.38 26.96
CA ARG A 241 -13.68 -22.43 27.18
C ARG A 241 -13.38 -22.64 28.66
N ILE A 242 -13.18 -21.57 29.42
CA ILE A 242 -12.90 -21.63 30.86
C ILE A 242 -14.11 -22.26 31.58
N ASN A 243 -15.32 -21.79 31.27
CA ASN A 243 -16.54 -22.31 31.89
C ASN A 243 -16.82 -23.78 31.53
N ARG A 244 -16.52 -24.20 30.30
CA ARG A 244 -16.63 -25.60 29.87
C ARG A 244 -15.63 -26.49 30.61
N HIS A 245 -14.37 -26.04 30.73
CA HIS A 245 -13.34 -26.79 31.44
C HIS A 245 -13.69 -26.99 32.93
N LEU A 246 -14.21 -25.95 33.59
CA LEU A 246 -14.64 -26.01 34.99
C LEU A 246 -15.90 -26.88 35.20
N LEU A 247 -16.75 -27.04 34.19
CA LEU A 247 -17.89 -27.97 34.21
C LEU A 247 -17.46 -29.42 34.04
N GLU A 248 -16.51 -29.68 33.13
CA GLU A 248 -16.03 -31.03 32.82
C GLU A 248 -15.12 -31.60 33.91
N ASN A 249 -14.54 -30.76 34.77
CA ASN A 249 -13.60 -31.15 35.83
C ASN A 249 -14.10 -30.76 37.23
N PRO A 250 -15.26 -31.29 37.68
CA PRO A 250 -15.85 -30.93 38.96
C PRO A 250 -15.06 -31.45 40.18
N SER A 251 -14.13 -32.38 39.98
CA SER A 251 -13.26 -32.95 41.01
C SER A 251 -12.11 -32.04 41.42
N GLN A 252 -11.85 -30.95 40.67
CA GLN A 252 -10.91 -29.93 41.11
C GLN A 252 -11.51 -29.14 42.28
N ASN A 253 -10.76 -29.02 43.37
CA ASN A 253 -11.21 -28.29 44.57
C ASN A 253 -11.71 -26.88 44.19
N ASN A 254 -12.93 -26.57 44.62
CA ASN A 254 -13.61 -25.29 44.38
C ASN A 254 -13.99 -24.96 42.92
N ALA A 255 -13.98 -25.93 41.99
CA ALA A 255 -14.33 -25.70 40.58
C ALA A 255 -15.69 -25.00 40.38
N ALA A 256 -16.72 -25.40 41.14
CA ALA A 256 -18.05 -24.77 41.08
C ALA A 256 -18.04 -23.32 41.60
N ARG A 257 -17.30 -23.04 42.68
CA ARG A 257 -17.13 -21.69 43.24
C ARG A 257 -16.37 -20.79 42.26
N THR A 258 -15.24 -21.25 41.73
CA THR A 258 -14.42 -20.52 40.76
C THR A 258 -15.18 -20.25 39.47
N ARG A 259 -16.00 -21.20 39.02
CA ARG A 259 -16.90 -21.01 37.87
C ARG A 259 -17.94 -19.92 38.16
N LEU A 260 -18.58 -19.97 39.31
CA LEU A 260 -19.61 -19.02 39.70
C LEU A 260 -19.02 -17.60 39.85
N ASP A 261 -17.85 -17.47 40.48
CA ASP A 261 -17.06 -16.23 40.55
C ASP A 261 -16.70 -15.69 39.16
N HIS A 262 -16.23 -16.56 38.26
CA HIS A 262 -15.94 -16.21 36.87
C HIS A 262 -17.21 -15.79 36.09
N PHE A 263 -18.36 -16.41 36.36
CA PHE A 263 -19.64 -16.03 35.75
C PHE A 263 -20.10 -14.64 36.21
N PHE A 264 -20.06 -14.38 37.51
CA PHE A 264 -20.50 -13.12 38.09
C PHE A 264 -19.56 -11.95 37.78
N GLY A 265 -18.24 -12.20 37.77
CA GLY A 265 -17.26 -11.19 37.35
C GLY A 265 -17.42 -10.73 35.88
N PHE A 266 -18.06 -11.55 35.04
CA PHE A 266 -18.34 -11.21 33.64
C PHE A 266 -19.75 -10.63 33.41
N SER A 267 -20.70 -10.87 34.32
CA SER A 267 -22.12 -10.48 34.13
C SER A 267 -22.53 -9.22 34.90
N ILE A 268 -21.69 -8.72 35.82
CA ILE A 268 -21.99 -7.57 36.70
C ILE A 268 -21.25 -6.28 36.26
N ILE A 269 -20.48 -6.34 35.17
CA ILE A 269 -19.83 -5.16 34.54
C ILE A 269 -20.60 -4.79 33.28
#